data_AF-A0AAE4V6P8-F1
#
_entry.id   AF-A0AAE4V6P8-F1
#
_cell.length_a   1.000
_cell.length_b   1.000
_cell.length_c   1.000
_cell.angle_alpha   90.00
_cell.angle_beta   90.00
_cell.angle_gamma   90.00
#
_symmetry.space_group_name_H-M   'P 1'
#
loop_
_entity.id
_entity.type
_entity.pdbx_description
1 polymer ?
#
loop_
_entity_poly.entity_id
_entity_poly.type
_entity_poly.pdbx_seq_one_letter_code
_entity_poly.pdbx_strand_id
1 'polypeptide(L)'
;MNQAVVDLIARTLPMGLPHPGDENTPSRIVPLPGFRSTGMSDEQAQEFIGQAAKTVAEALVHLIEGEYEILTKADAAQLRQDAADAPDGTRIVTLHCGNTNNPALLQLTVGKTDQVVVPAAALKALKGS
;
A
#
# COMPACT_ATOMS: atom_id res chain seq x y z
N MET A 1 -6.98 -6.03 13.87
CA MET A 1 -7.55 -7.21 13.21
C MET A 1 -8.40 -6.81 12.04
N ASN A 2 -7.90 -7.09 10.84
CA ASN A 2 -8.51 -6.80 9.55
C ASN A 2 -9.65 -7.78 9.27
N GLN A 3 -10.88 -7.36 9.63
CA GLN A 3 -12.07 -8.21 9.55
C GLN A 3 -12.36 -8.69 8.11
N ALA A 4 -12.08 -7.88 7.10
CA ALA A 4 -12.29 -8.26 5.71
C ALA A 4 -11.43 -9.47 5.30
N VAL A 5 -10.21 -9.56 5.85
CA VAL A 5 -9.30 -10.70 5.62
C VAL A 5 -9.73 -11.92 6.42
N VAL A 6 -10.18 -11.73 7.67
CA VAL A 6 -10.77 -12.81 8.47
C VAL A 6 -11.95 -13.44 7.73
N ASP A 7 -12.89 -12.62 7.25
CA ASP A 7 -14.07 -13.09 6.53
C ASP A 7 -13.70 -13.77 5.21
N LEU A 8 -12.67 -13.27 4.50
CA LEU A 8 -12.11 -13.91 3.31
C LEU A 8 -11.50 -15.28 3.60
N ILE A 9 -10.75 -15.44 4.68
CA ILE A 9 -10.14 -16.73 5.02
C ILE A 9 -11.23 -17.69 5.46
N ALA A 10 -12.12 -17.27 6.37
CA ALA A 10 -13.18 -18.10 6.93
C ALA A 10 -14.11 -18.67 5.85
N ARG A 11 -14.48 -17.87 4.84
CA ARG A 11 -15.29 -18.35 3.69
C ARG A 11 -14.54 -19.26 2.73
N THR A 12 -13.21 -19.20 2.71
CA THR A 12 -12.37 -19.97 1.77
C THR A 12 -11.98 -21.33 2.36
N LEU A 13 -11.77 -21.42 3.67
CA LEU A 13 -11.35 -22.66 4.36
C LEU A 13 -12.21 -23.89 3.99
N PRO A 14 -13.56 -23.82 3.91
CA PRO A 14 -14.37 -24.98 3.56
C PRO A 14 -14.18 -25.47 2.12
N MET A 15 -13.81 -24.56 1.22
CA MET A 15 -13.53 -24.87 -0.19
C MET A 15 -12.09 -25.34 -0.42
N GLY A 16 -11.21 -25.17 0.57
CA GLY A 16 -9.77 -25.36 0.44
C GLY A 16 -9.05 -24.07 0.01
N LEU A 17 -7.74 -24.01 0.28
CA LEU A 17 -6.95 -22.81 0.01
C LEU A 17 -6.28 -22.91 -1.38
N PRO A 18 -6.34 -21.84 -2.20
CA PRO A 18 -5.64 -21.82 -3.47
C PRO A 18 -4.12 -21.78 -3.25
N HIS A 19 -3.41 -22.79 -3.73
CA HIS A 19 -1.96 -22.80 -3.80
C HIS A 19 -1.51 -22.23 -5.16
N PRO A 20 -0.53 -21.32 -5.20
CA PRO A 20 -0.09 -20.69 -6.46
C PRO A 20 0.54 -21.68 -7.45
N GLY A 21 0.99 -22.83 -6.96
CA GLY A 21 1.80 -23.79 -7.71
C GLY A 21 3.26 -23.68 -7.29
N ASP A 22 4.12 -24.44 -7.96
CA ASP A 22 5.57 -24.39 -7.84
C ASP A 22 6.21 -24.74 -9.20
N GLU A 23 7.54 -24.87 -9.24
CA GLU A 23 8.29 -25.18 -10.47
C GLU A 23 7.81 -26.47 -11.17
N ASN A 24 7.23 -27.40 -10.41
CA ASN A 24 6.86 -28.73 -10.89
C ASN A 24 5.35 -28.94 -10.96
N THR A 25 4.55 -28.05 -10.38
CA THR A 25 3.11 -28.26 -10.26
C THR A 25 2.31 -26.98 -10.49
N PRO A 26 1.20 -27.04 -11.27
CA PRO A 26 0.36 -25.89 -11.51
C PRO A 26 -0.42 -25.48 -10.26
N SER A 27 -1.01 -24.28 -10.31
CA SER A 27 -1.95 -23.82 -9.29
C SER A 27 -3.07 -24.84 -9.07
N ARG A 28 -3.40 -25.07 -7.80
CA ARG A 28 -4.36 -26.07 -7.37
C ARG A 28 -5.00 -25.68 -6.05
N ILE A 29 -6.18 -26.21 -5.77
CA ILE A 29 -6.80 -26.09 -4.46
C ILE A 29 -6.19 -27.14 -3.53
N VAL A 30 -5.70 -26.71 -2.37
CA VAL A 30 -5.28 -27.60 -1.29
C VAL A 30 -6.49 -27.87 -0.41
N PRO A 31 -7.02 -29.10 -0.39
CA PRO A 31 -8.15 -29.43 0.46
C PRO A 31 -7.73 -29.41 1.93
N LEU A 32 -8.61 -28.91 2.79
CA LEU A 32 -8.41 -28.91 4.24
C LEU A 32 -9.44 -29.85 4.88
N PRO A 33 -9.07 -31.12 5.16
CA PRO A 33 -10.03 -32.14 5.60
C PRO A 33 -10.87 -31.73 6.82
N GLY A 34 -10.30 -30.97 7.76
CA GLY A 34 -10.99 -30.49 8.96
C GLY A 34 -12.03 -29.40 8.73
N PHE A 35 -12.13 -28.84 7.53
CA PHE A 35 -13.11 -27.81 7.17
C PHE A 35 -14.07 -28.25 6.06
N ARG A 36 -14.01 -29.50 5.59
CA ARG A 36 -14.88 -29.97 4.51
C ARG A 36 -16.32 -30.10 5.00
N SER A 37 -17.25 -29.43 4.31
CA SER A 37 -18.70 -29.54 4.54
C SER A 37 -19.37 -30.64 3.70
N THR A 38 -18.60 -31.41 2.92
CA THR A 38 -19.15 -32.42 2.01
C THR A 38 -19.93 -33.48 2.81
N GLY A 39 -21.22 -33.62 2.51
CA GLY A 39 -22.12 -34.56 3.20
C GLY A 39 -22.81 -33.99 4.46
N MET A 40 -22.59 -32.71 4.80
CA MET A 40 -23.31 -32.00 5.86
C MET A 40 -24.49 -31.22 5.28
N SER A 41 -25.55 -31.02 6.07
CA SER A 41 -26.54 -29.97 5.76
C SER A 41 -25.92 -28.58 5.93
N ASP A 42 -26.52 -27.56 5.32
CA ASP A 42 -26.02 -26.17 5.42
C ASP A 42 -25.97 -25.69 6.88
N GLU A 43 -26.97 -26.05 7.70
CA GLU A 43 -27.01 -25.72 9.13
C GLU A 43 -25.85 -26.38 9.90
N GLN A 44 -25.59 -27.67 9.64
CA GLN A 44 -24.46 -28.38 10.26
C GLN A 44 -23.12 -27.83 9.80
N ALA A 45 -22.99 -27.52 8.51
CA ALA A 45 -21.79 -26.90 7.97
C ALA A 45 -21.53 -25.54 8.64
N GLN A 46 -22.56 -24.71 8.80
CA GLN A 46 -22.41 -23.42 9.43
C GLN A 46 -22.08 -23.53 10.93
N GLU A 47 -22.72 -24.45 11.65
CA GLU A 47 -22.53 -24.64 13.08
C GLU A 47 -21.14 -25.19 13.40
N PHE A 48 -20.71 -26.26 12.71
CA PHE A 48 -19.46 -26.94 13.04
C PHE A 48 -18.24 -26.37 12.31
N ILE A 49 -18.39 -26.01 11.04
CA ILE A 49 -17.27 -25.54 10.21
C ILE A 49 -17.18 -24.02 10.25
N GLY A 50 -18.31 -23.31 10.22
CA GLY A 50 -18.33 -21.84 10.20
C GLY A 50 -17.65 -21.22 11.42
N GLN A 51 -17.97 -21.70 12.62
CA GLN A 51 -17.33 -21.22 13.86
C GLN A 51 -15.83 -21.56 13.92
N ALA A 52 -15.46 -22.80 13.60
CA ALA A 52 -14.06 -23.22 13.59
C ALA A 52 -13.25 -22.44 12.54
N ALA A 53 -13.81 -22.23 11.35
CA ALA A 53 -13.18 -21.49 10.26
C ALA A 53 -12.96 -20.03 10.65
N LYS A 54 -13.94 -19.41 11.33
CA LYS A 54 -13.80 -18.06 11.87
C LYS A 54 -12.68 -17.97 12.90
N THR A 55 -12.66 -18.85 13.91
CA THR A 55 -11.60 -18.87 14.94
C THR A 55 -10.21 -19.03 14.35
N VAL A 56 -10.05 -19.94 13.38
CA VAL A 56 -8.75 -20.13 12.71
C VAL A 56 -8.38 -18.92 11.84
N ALA A 57 -9.34 -18.33 11.13
CA ALA A 57 -9.10 -17.12 10.36
C ALA A 57 -8.64 -15.95 11.24
N GLU A 58 -9.29 -15.74 12.39
CA GLU A 58 -8.90 -14.72 13.38
C GLU A 58 -7.48 -14.95 13.89
N ALA A 59 -7.14 -16.18 14.27
CA ALA A 59 -5.81 -16.53 14.74
C ALA A 59 -4.73 -16.29 13.68
N LEU A 60 -4.99 -16.64 12.42
CA LEU A 60 -4.07 -16.40 11.30
C LEU A 60 -3.86 -14.92 11.04
N VAL A 61 -4.93 -14.13 11.02
CA VAL A 61 -4.83 -12.67 10.81
C VAL A 61 -4.10 -12.02 11.97
N HIS A 62 -4.41 -12.41 13.21
CA HIS A 62 -3.71 -11.88 14.39
C HIS A 62 -2.21 -12.18 14.36
N LEU A 63 -1.82 -13.40 13.96
CA LEU A 63 -0.42 -13.77 13.79
C LEU A 63 0.29 -12.90 12.75
N ILE A 64 -0.33 -12.73 11.56
CA ILE A 64 0.26 -11.93 10.48
C ILE A 64 0.37 -10.46 10.88
N GLU A 65 -0.68 -9.89 11.48
CA GLU A 65 -0.69 -8.49 11.93
C GLU A 65 0.31 -8.20 13.05
N GLY A 66 0.80 -9.22 13.74
CA GLY A 66 1.87 -9.07 14.72
C GLY A 66 3.19 -8.60 14.11
N GLU A 67 3.45 -8.93 12.83
CA GLU A 67 4.72 -8.62 12.15
C GLU A 67 4.56 -7.86 10.83
N TYR A 68 3.38 -7.92 10.21
CA TYR A 68 3.14 -7.40 8.86
C TYR A 68 1.85 -6.59 8.81
N GLU A 69 1.85 -5.53 7.99
CA GLU A 69 0.64 -4.81 7.66
C GLU A 69 -0.08 -5.46 6.47
N ILE A 70 -1.37 -5.73 6.61
CA ILE A 70 -2.18 -6.35 5.56
C ILE A 70 -2.94 -5.26 4.80
N LEU A 71 -2.51 -4.98 3.57
CA LEU A 71 -3.13 -4.02 2.67
C LEU A 71 -3.85 -4.72 1.53
N THR A 72 -4.96 -4.15 1.07
CA THR A 72 -5.57 -4.62 -0.18
C THR A 72 -4.65 -4.28 -1.35
N LYS A 73 -4.81 -5.00 -2.48
CA LYS A 73 -4.08 -4.66 -3.70
C LYS A 73 -4.34 -3.23 -4.16
N ALA A 74 -5.54 -2.70 -3.93
CA ALA A 74 -5.92 -1.33 -4.28
C ALA A 74 -5.18 -0.32 -3.39
N ASP A 75 -5.19 -0.51 -2.07
CA ASP A 75 -4.50 0.38 -1.14
C ASP A 75 -2.99 0.40 -1.39
N ALA A 76 -2.40 -0.77 -1.61
CA ALA A 76 -0.99 -0.88 -1.96
C ALA A 76 -0.66 -0.23 -3.31
N ALA A 77 -1.58 -0.23 -4.27
CA ALA A 77 -1.40 0.47 -5.55
C ALA A 77 -1.50 1.99 -5.35
N GLN A 78 -2.45 2.45 -4.54
CA GLN A 78 -2.62 3.86 -4.22
C GLN A 78 -1.38 4.41 -3.50
N LEU A 79 -0.85 3.71 -2.49
CA LEU A 79 0.37 4.14 -1.80
C LEU A 79 1.58 4.22 -2.74
N ARG A 80 1.70 3.27 -3.69
CA ARG A 80 2.76 3.34 -4.72
C ARG A 80 2.57 4.54 -5.64
N GLN A 81 1.33 4.86 -5.99
CA GLN A 81 1.02 6.03 -6.81
C GLN A 81 1.31 7.33 -6.05
N ASP A 82 0.85 7.44 -4.81
CA ASP A 82 1.09 8.60 -3.95
C ASP A 82 2.58 8.82 -3.72
N ALA A 83 3.35 7.75 -3.51
CA ALA A 83 4.81 7.81 -3.41
C ALA A 83 5.45 8.23 -4.74
N ALA A 84 4.95 7.74 -5.87
CA ALA A 84 5.44 8.16 -7.18
C ALA A 84 5.12 9.62 -7.48
N ASP A 85 4.01 10.15 -6.97
CA ASP A 85 3.55 11.53 -7.17
C ASP A 85 4.08 12.50 -6.10
N ALA A 86 4.64 11.98 -5.01
CA ALA A 86 5.27 12.78 -3.97
C ALA A 86 6.36 13.70 -4.58
N PRO A 87 6.49 14.96 -4.10
CA PRO A 87 7.56 15.84 -4.52
C PRO A 87 8.92 15.30 -4.04
N ASP A 88 9.63 14.58 -4.91
CA ASP A 88 10.98 14.12 -4.61
C ASP A 88 11.97 15.30 -4.58
N GLY A 89 12.34 15.71 -3.37
CA GLY A 89 13.40 16.68 -3.11
C GLY A 89 13.07 18.11 -3.54
N THR A 90 12.63 18.93 -2.60
CA THR A 90 12.60 20.38 -2.82
C THR A 90 14.03 20.89 -2.88
N ARG A 91 14.47 21.41 -4.04
CA ARG A 91 15.76 22.08 -4.18
C ARG A 91 15.54 23.58 -4.09
N ILE A 92 16.25 24.23 -3.18
CA ILE A 92 16.22 25.69 -3.07
C ILE A 92 17.46 26.24 -3.77
N VAL A 93 17.26 27.00 -4.84
CA VAL A 93 18.33 27.73 -5.54
C VAL A 93 18.33 29.16 -5.02
N THR A 94 19.39 29.57 -4.32
CA THR A 94 19.57 30.94 -3.83
C THR A 94 20.62 31.67 -4.64
N LEU A 95 20.25 32.81 -5.22
CA LEU A 95 21.11 33.66 -6.02
C LEU A 95 21.61 34.83 -5.17
N HIS A 96 22.91 35.06 -5.20
CA HIS A 96 23.56 36.19 -4.54
C HIS A 96 24.32 37.03 -5.57
N CYS A 97 24.45 38.33 -5.32
CA CYS A 97 25.33 39.17 -6.13
C CYS A 97 26.79 38.92 -5.72
N GLY A 98 27.60 38.32 -6.59
CA GLY A 98 29.03 38.08 -6.33
C GLY A 98 29.31 36.86 -5.45
N ASN A 99 29.11 36.96 -4.13
CA ASN A 99 29.40 35.88 -3.17
C ASN A 99 28.21 35.57 -2.24
N THR A 100 28.28 34.43 -1.56
CA THR A 100 27.20 33.90 -0.70
C THR A 100 27.01 34.63 0.63
N ASN A 101 27.92 35.53 1.02
CA ASN A 101 27.78 36.32 2.24
C ASN A 101 26.92 37.57 2.04
N ASN A 102 26.66 37.95 0.78
CA ASN A 102 25.76 39.04 0.45
C ASN A 102 24.29 38.61 0.64
N PRO A 103 23.35 39.55 0.89
CA PRO A 103 21.95 39.21 0.96
C PRO A 103 21.47 38.54 -0.34
N ALA A 104 20.55 37.58 -0.20
CA ALA A 104 19.99 36.85 -1.34
C ALA A 104 19.22 37.83 -2.24
N LEU A 105 19.57 37.83 -3.53
CA LEU A 105 18.84 38.57 -4.56
C LEU A 105 17.54 37.86 -4.94
N LEU A 106 17.58 36.52 -5.00
CA LEU A 106 16.44 35.71 -5.40
C LEU A 106 16.56 34.31 -4.82
N GLN A 107 15.43 33.76 -4.35
CA GLN A 107 15.34 32.39 -3.89
C GLN A 107 14.25 31.69 -4.71
N LEU A 108 14.62 30.57 -5.33
CA LEU A 108 13.74 29.79 -6.19
C LEU A 108 13.57 28.40 -5.57
N THR A 109 12.32 28.05 -5.33
CA THR A 109 11.95 26.69 -4.92
C THR A 109 11.71 25.86 -6.18
N VAL A 110 12.63 24.94 -6.47
CA VAL A 110 12.51 23.97 -7.56
C VAL A 110 11.88 22.70 -6.98
N GLY A 111 10.67 22.41 -7.44
CA GLY A 111 9.98 21.16 -7.14
C GLY A 111 10.38 20.05 -8.11
N LYS A 112 9.46 19.13 -8.39
CA LYS A 112 9.68 17.96 -9.27
C LYS A 112 9.85 18.31 -10.76
N THR A 113 9.40 19.49 -11.18
CA THR A 113 9.50 19.96 -12.56
C THR A 113 10.83 20.66 -12.81
N ASP A 114 11.50 20.33 -13.91
CA ASP A 114 12.78 20.95 -14.32
C ASP A 114 12.66 22.44 -14.73
N GLN A 115 11.47 23.03 -14.60
CA GLN A 115 11.18 24.40 -15.01
C GLN A 115 10.63 25.21 -13.84
N VAL A 116 11.17 26.42 -13.67
CA VAL A 116 10.65 27.43 -12.74
C VAL A 116 10.32 28.69 -13.54
N VAL A 117 9.07 29.12 -13.48
CA VAL A 117 8.60 30.35 -14.13
C VAL A 117 8.78 31.51 -13.17
N VAL A 118 9.69 32.43 -13.51
CA VAL A 118 9.89 33.67 -12.75
C VAL A 118 9.09 34.80 -13.41
N PRO A 119 8.16 35.46 -12.70
CA PRO A 119 7.43 36.60 -13.27
C PRO A 119 8.37 37.72 -13.71
N ALA A 120 8.15 38.27 -14.91
CA ALA A 120 9.00 39.32 -15.47
C ALA A 120 9.07 40.59 -14.61
N ALA A 121 8.02 40.89 -13.84
CA ALA A 121 8.00 42.00 -12.88
C ALA A 121 9.02 41.81 -11.75
N ALA A 122 9.17 40.59 -11.23
CA ALA A 122 10.14 40.26 -10.19
C ALA A 122 11.58 40.41 -10.72
N LEU A 123 11.84 40.01 -11.97
CA LEU A 123 13.14 40.21 -12.62
C LEU A 123 13.47 41.69 -12.86
N LYS A 124 12.46 42.53 -13.17
CA LYS A 124 12.66 43.96 -13.36
C LYS A 124 13.01 44.68 -12.06
N ALA A 125 12.42 44.27 -10.94
CA ALA A 125 12.73 44.83 -9.62
C ALA A 125 14.21 44.63 -9.22
N LEU A 126 14.84 43.54 -9.70
CA LEU A 126 16.26 43.25 -9.45
C LEU A 126 17.25 44.03 -10.33
N LYS A 127 16.80 44.66 -11.42
CA LYS A 127 17.66 45.46 -12.32
C LYS A 127 17.80 46.93 -11.88
N GLY A 128 17.07 47.35 -10.85
CA GLY A 128 16.97 48.75 -10.43
C GLY A 128 17.74 49.15 -9.17
N SER A 129 18.57 48.25 -8.62
CA SER A 129 19.41 48.49 -7.43
C SER A 129 20.89 48.56 -7.79
#